data_AF-A0A955FP61-F1
#
_entry.id   AF-A0A955FP61-F1
#
_cell.length_a   1.000
_cell.length_b   1.000
_cell.length_c   1.000
_cell.angle_alpha   90.00
_cell.angle_beta   90.00
_cell.angle_gamma   90.00
#
_symmetry.space_group_name_H-M   'P 1'
#
loop_
_entity.id
_entity.type
_entity.pdbx_description
1 polymer ?
#
loop_
_entity_poly.entity_id
_entity_poly.type
_entity_poly.pdbx_seq_one_letter_code
_entity_poly.pdbx_strand_id
1 'polypeptide(L)'
;MKSLKKENDGGVSSGVSESDNSKDKATGKPRFSKKIPLGLIVLVLLIIVTLVNVGFYVNKKNKTNDTPINEESTKNLRDITNNSDAGSLAQQFGRDYDMTKKEVKNSNPANWDKEMLDKAYFNLLYADKAGAFTEVYEFLSVIEVAQKIGVNIDDNSYGID
;
A
#
# COMPACT_ATOMS: atom_id res chain seq x y z
N MET A 1 30.23 -30.78 42.57
CA MET A 1 31.53 -30.34 43.13
C MET A 1 32.19 -29.37 42.15
N LYS A 2 32.85 -28.35 42.72
CA LYS A 2 33.65 -27.26 42.09
C LYS A 2 32.90 -26.06 41.50
N SER A 3 32.66 -25.13 42.44
CA SER A 3 32.71 -23.67 42.30
C SER A 3 34.05 -23.17 41.74
N LEU A 4 34.04 -21.98 41.11
CA LEU A 4 35.10 -20.95 41.03
C LEU A 4 34.52 -19.76 40.22
N LYS A 5 33.83 -18.79 40.83
CA LYS A 5 34.35 -17.50 41.36
C LYS A 5 35.59 -16.93 40.66
N LYS A 6 35.41 -15.79 39.98
CA LYS A 6 36.43 -14.71 39.96
C LYS A 6 35.76 -13.35 39.82
N GLU A 7 35.83 -12.59 40.91
CA GLU A 7 35.77 -11.13 40.99
C GLU A 7 36.88 -10.52 40.13
N ASN A 8 36.64 -9.31 39.60
CA ASN A 8 37.62 -8.25 39.78
C ASN A 8 36.96 -6.86 39.68
N ASP A 9 37.21 -6.13 40.76
CA ASP A 9 36.89 -4.75 41.07
C ASP A 9 37.63 -3.73 40.20
N GLY A 10 37.14 -2.48 40.26
CA GLY A 10 37.92 -1.27 40.00
C GLY A 10 37.41 -0.46 38.81
N GLY A 11 37.02 0.80 38.93
CA GLY A 11 37.13 1.68 40.08
C GLY A 11 36.40 3.00 39.84
N VAL A 12 36.06 3.62 40.96
CA VAL A 12 35.56 4.98 41.12
C VAL A 12 36.61 5.97 40.61
N SER A 13 36.18 6.97 39.83
CA SER A 13 36.86 8.27 39.82
C SER A 13 35.84 9.39 39.63
N SER A 14 35.56 10.04 40.75
CA SER A 14 34.89 11.33 40.86
C SER A 14 35.81 12.43 40.33
N GLY A 15 35.38 13.10 39.26
CA GLY A 15 36.00 14.32 38.75
C GLY A 15 34.93 15.39 38.59
N VAL A 16 34.67 16.12 39.67
CA VAL A 16 33.99 17.42 39.64
C VAL A 16 34.89 18.39 38.88
N SER A 17 34.34 19.04 37.85
CA SER A 17 34.92 20.23 37.23
C SER A 17 33.77 21.14 36.85
N GLU A 18 33.44 21.99 37.82
CA GLU A 18 32.63 23.18 37.66
C GLU A 18 33.42 24.16 36.78
N SER A 19 32.89 24.47 35.60
CA SER A 19 33.33 25.63 34.83
C SER A 19 32.13 26.49 34.50
N ASP A 20 31.90 27.47 35.35
CA ASP A 20 31.23 28.70 34.97
C ASP A 20 32.01 29.36 33.83
N ASN A 21 31.38 29.49 32.66
CA ASN A 21 31.49 30.74 31.92
C ASN A 21 30.49 30.84 30.75
N SER A 22 29.65 31.86 30.90
CA SER A 22 29.48 32.94 29.92
C SER A 22 28.60 32.70 28.70
N LYS A 23 27.62 33.61 28.61
CA LYS A 23 27.13 34.30 27.41
C LYS A 23 26.06 33.60 26.57
N ASP A 24 24.83 34.01 26.88
CA ASP A 24 23.96 34.69 25.90
C ASP A 24 23.92 34.08 24.50
N LYS A 25 23.29 32.91 24.38
CA LYS A 25 22.72 32.50 23.09
C LYS A 25 21.39 33.22 22.92
N ALA A 26 21.47 34.42 22.35
CA ALA A 26 20.33 35.14 21.82
C ALA A 26 19.49 34.19 20.95
N THR A 27 18.25 33.92 21.39
CA THR A 27 17.21 33.24 20.64
C THR A 27 16.71 34.18 19.55
N GLY A 28 17.53 34.37 18.52
CA GLY A 28 17.12 35.00 17.27
C GLY A 28 16.07 34.12 16.60
N LYS A 29 14.78 34.41 16.85
CA LYS A 29 13.68 33.88 16.04
C LYS A 29 14.00 34.16 14.56
N PRO A 30 14.08 33.14 13.69
CA PRO A 30 14.26 33.39 12.28
C PRO A 30 12.98 34.06 11.75
N ARG A 31 13.00 35.39 11.61
CA ARG A 31 12.00 36.15 10.84
C ARG A 31 12.26 35.91 9.35
N PHE A 32 11.94 34.71 8.86
CA PHE A 32 11.82 34.47 7.43
C PHE A 32 10.42 34.85 6.96
N SER A 33 10.11 36.16 6.93
CA SER A 33 9.02 36.64 6.07
C SER A 33 9.55 36.77 4.64
N LYS A 34 9.98 35.64 4.05
CA LYS A 34 10.24 35.60 2.61
C LYS A 34 8.89 35.69 1.93
N LYS A 35 8.53 36.91 1.50
CA LYS A 35 7.38 37.14 0.62
C LYS A 35 7.63 36.30 -0.63
N ILE A 36 6.90 35.19 -0.76
CA ILE A 36 6.98 34.36 -1.96
C ILE A 36 6.49 35.24 -3.10
N PRO A 37 7.30 35.45 -4.15
CA PRO A 37 6.87 36.27 -5.27
C PRO A 37 5.60 35.65 -5.86
N LEU A 38 4.56 36.46 -6.02
CA LEU A 38 3.23 36.01 -6.47
C LEU A 38 3.31 35.15 -7.74
N GLY A 39 4.26 35.46 -8.63
CA GLY A 39 4.52 34.68 -9.85
C GLY A 39 4.94 33.23 -9.62
N LEU A 40 5.63 32.93 -8.52
CA LEU A 40 6.05 31.56 -8.18
C LEU A 40 4.87 30.72 -7.66
N ILE A 41 3.91 31.35 -6.99
CA ILE A 41 2.65 30.70 -6.58
C ILE A 41 1.81 30.35 -7.83
N VAL A 42 1.70 31.29 -8.78
CA VAL A 42 0.97 31.06 -10.04
C VAL A 42 1.62 29.94 -10.86
N LEU A 43 2.95 29.91 -10.95
CA LEU A 43 3.68 28.84 -11.65
C LEU A 43 3.41 27.47 -11.03
N VAL A 44 3.46 27.35 -9.70
CA VAL A 44 3.19 26.10 -8.99
C VAL A 44 1.74 25.63 -9.20
N LEU A 45 0.77 26.55 -9.16
CA LEU A 45 -0.62 26.23 -9.44
C LEU A 45 -0.83 25.71 -10.88
N LEU A 46 -0.18 26.31 -11.88
CA LEU A 46 -0.25 25.85 -13.26
C LEU A 46 0.33 24.44 -13.44
N ILE A 47 1.45 24.13 -12.76
CA ILE A 47 2.04 22.79 -12.78
C ILE A 47 1.08 21.77 -12.16
N ILE A 48 0.47 22.09 -11.02
CA ILE A 48 -0.49 21.20 -10.35
C ILE A 48 -1.70 20.93 -11.26
N VAL A 49 -2.30 21.96 -11.86
CA VAL A 49 -3.44 21.80 -12.78
C VAL A 49 -3.05 20.96 -14.00
N THR A 50 -1.84 21.15 -14.52
CA THR A 50 -1.33 20.35 -15.65
C THR A 50 -1.17 18.88 -15.26
N LEU A 51 -0.61 18.60 -14.07
CA LEU A 51 -0.45 17.24 -13.56
C LEU A 51 -1.81 16.55 -13.31
N VAL A 52 -2.79 17.27 -12.77
CA VAL A 52 -4.16 16.75 -12.58
C VAL A 52 -4.80 16.42 -13.94
N ASN A 53 -4.66 17.29 -14.93
CA ASN A 53 -5.20 17.03 -16.27
C ASN A 53 -4.52 15.85 -16.97
N VAL A 54 -3.20 15.71 -16.85
CA VAL A 54 -2.45 14.56 -17.40
C VAL A 54 -2.86 13.27 -16.69
N GLY A 55 -2.98 13.28 -15.35
CA GLY A 55 -3.46 12.14 -14.58
C GLY A 55 -4.88 11.72 -14.98
N PHE A 56 -5.78 12.68 -15.17
CA PHE A 56 -7.15 12.42 -15.63
C PHE A 56 -7.17 11.90 -17.08
N TYR A 57 -6.29 12.38 -17.95
CA TYR A 57 -6.20 11.96 -19.34
C TYR A 57 -5.64 10.53 -19.48
N VAL A 58 -4.62 10.17 -18.69
CA VAL A 58 -4.10 8.80 -18.61
C VAL A 58 -5.16 7.85 -18.02
N ASN A 59 -5.87 8.28 -16.96
CA ASN A 59 -6.97 7.51 -16.38
C ASN A 59 -8.12 7.31 -17.38
N LYS A 60 -8.43 8.32 -18.21
CA LYS A 60 -9.49 8.22 -19.23
C LYS A 60 -9.10 7.29 -20.39
N LYS A 61 -7.82 7.23 -20.78
CA LYS A 61 -7.36 6.34 -21.85
C LYS A 61 -7.31 4.86 -21.44
N ASN A 62 -7.11 4.57 -20.16
CA ASN A 62 -7.15 3.19 -19.64
C ASN A 62 -8.57 2.61 -19.52
N LYS A 63 -9.62 3.41 -19.73
CA LYS A 63 -11.01 2.93 -19.80
C LYS A 63 -11.42 2.42 -21.19
N THR A 64 -10.50 2.31 -22.14
CA THR A 64 -10.81 1.93 -23.54
C THR A 64 -10.45 0.48 -23.89
N ASN A 65 -10.40 -0.40 -22.88
CA ASN A 65 -10.50 -1.84 -23.08
C ASN A 65 -11.77 -2.32 -22.37
N ASP A 66 -12.91 -1.93 -22.93
CA ASP A 66 -14.21 -2.56 -22.67
C ASP A 66 -14.14 -4.02 -23.17
N THR A 67 -13.62 -4.90 -22.34
CA THR A 67 -14.28 -6.18 -22.14
C THR A 67 -15.05 -6.04 -20.83
N PRO A 68 -16.39 -5.99 -20.86
CA PRO A 68 -17.16 -5.91 -19.63
C PRO A 68 -16.94 -7.18 -18.81
N ILE A 69 -16.10 -7.10 -17.78
CA ILE A 69 -15.95 -8.14 -16.74
C ILE A 69 -17.18 -8.06 -15.80
N ASN A 70 -18.40 -8.09 -16.35
CA ASN A 70 -19.64 -7.96 -15.57
C ASN A 70 -20.61 -9.13 -15.72
N GLU A 71 -20.25 -10.16 -16.49
CA GLU A 71 -20.91 -11.48 -16.40
C GLU A 71 -19.89 -12.62 -16.25
N GLU A 72 -18.72 -12.51 -16.92
CA GLU A 72 -17.71 -13.56 -16.92
C GLU A 72 -17.00 -13.73 -15.56
N SER A 73 -16.80 -12.66 -14.79
CA SER A 73 -16.20 -12.69 -13.44
C SER A 73 -17.03 -13.51 -12.44
N THR A 74 -18.36 -13.43 -12.49
CA THR A 74 -19.24 -14.28 -11.65
C THR A 74 -19.18 -15.75 -12.06
N LYS A 75 -18.99 -16.03 -13.36
CA LYS A 75 -18.80 -17.40 -13.88
C LYS A 75 -17.44 -17.98 -13.48
N ASN A 76 -16.39 -17.17 -13.59
CA ASN A 76 -15.02 -17.54 -13.22
C ASN A 76 -14.92 -17.93 -11.74
N LEU A 77 -15.75 -17.35 -10.88
CA LEU A 77 -15.83 -17.62 -9.46
C LEU A 77 -16.28 -19.06 -9.12
N ARG A 78 -17.43 -19.48 -9.67
CA ARG A 78 -17.89 -20.86 -9.51
C ARG A 78 -16.85 -21.82 -10.06
N ASP A 79 -16.21 -21.47 -11.16
CA ASP A 79 -15.20 -22.32 -11.79
C ASP A 79 -13.92 -22.40 -10.95
N ILE A 80 -13.48 -21.33 -10.28
CA ILE A 80 -12.34 -21.35 -9.34
C ILE A 80 -12.68 -22.13 -8.07
N THR A 81 -13.86 -21.92 -7.50
CA THR A 81 -14.27 -22.62 -6.27
C THR A 81 -14.47 -24.11 -6.50
N ASN A 82 -15.01 -24.49 -7.66
CA ASN A 82 -15.28 -25.87 -8.05
C ASN A 82 -14.06 -26.61 -8.62
N ASN A 83 -13.04 -25.89 -9.10
CA ASN A 83 -11.77 -26.51 -9.49
C ASN A 83 -11.02 -26.98 -8.23
N SER A 84 -10.82 -28.29 -8.12
CA SER A 84 -10.02 -28.91 -7.07
C SER A 84 -8.55 -29.10 -7.45
N ASP A 85 -8.19 -28.88 -8.72
CA ASP A 85 -6.85 -29.07 -9.24
C ASP A 85 -6.18 -27.74 -9.60
N ALA A 86 -5.04 -27.47 -8.97
CA ALA A 86 -4.25 -26.26 -9.19
C ALA A 86 -3.70 -26.18 -10.63
N GLY A 87 -3.43 -27.31 -11.29
CA GLY A 87 -2.96 -27.35 -12.67
C GLY A 87 -4.01 -26.82 -13.66
N SER A 88 -5.24 -27.30 -13.51
CA SER A 88 -6.40 -26.86 -14.30
C SER A 88 -6.74 -25.40 -14.06
N LEU A 89 -6.65 -24.95 -12.80
CA LEU A 89 -6.82 -23.55 -12.42
C LEU A 89 -5.82 -22.62 -13.13
N ALA A 90 -4.54 -23.01 -13.15
CA ALA A 90 -3.48 -22.22 -13.78
C ALA A 90 -3.64 -22.13 -15.31
N GLN A 91 -4.08 -23.20 -15.96
CA GLN A 91 -4.34 -23.18 -17.41
C GLN A 91 -5.51 -22.27 -17.77
N GLN A 92 -6.57 -22.27 -16.95
CA GLN A 92 -7.78 -21.52 -17.25
C GLN A 92 -7.68 -20.04 -16.86
N PHE A 93 -7.11 -19.74 -15.69
CA PHE A 93 -7.15 -18.40 -15.09
C PHE A 93 -5.78 -17.78 -14.86
N GLY A 94 -4.68 -18.49 -15.13
CA GLY A 94 -3.32 -18.00 -14.82
C GLY A 94 -2.98 -16.67 -15.50
N ARG A 95 -3.44 -16.46 -16.74
CA ARG A 95 -3.25 -15.19 -17.46
C ARG A 95 -3.98 -14.04 -16.78
N ASP A 96 -5.23 -14.26 -16.42
CA ASP A 96 -6.06 -13.23 -15.78
C ASP A 96 -5.50 -12.90 -14.41
N TYR A 97 -5.09 -13.92 -13.64
CA TYR A 97 -4.41 -13.76 -12.36
C TYR A 97 -3.15 -12.89 -12.48
N ASP A 98 -2.26 -13.16 -13.44
CA ASP A 98 -1.03 -12.37 -13.59
C ASP A 98 -1.31 -10.89 -13.94
N MET A 99 -2.37 -10.64 -14.70
CA MET A 99 -2.80 -9.31 -15.09
C MET A 99 -3.45 -8.57 -13.93
N THR A 100 -4.47 -9.16 -13.31
CA THR A 100 -5.19 -8.57 -12.17
C THR A 100 -4.32 -8.44 -10.94
N LYS A 101 -3.37 -9.34 -10.70
CA LYS A 101 -2.38 -9.21 -9.61
C LYS A 101 -1.55 -7.94 -9.76
N LYS A 102 -1.09 -7.63 -10.97
CA LYS A 102 -0.33 -6.40 -11.25
C LYS A 102 -1.20 -5.15 -11.10
N GLU A 103 -2.45 -5.20 -11.57
CA GLU A 103 -3.40 -4.09 -11.42
C GLU A 103 -3.66 -3.79 -9.95
N VAL A 104 -4.00 -4.80 -9.16
CA VAL A 104 -4.26 -4.67 -7.73
C VAL A 104 -3.02 -4.16 -6.99
N LYS A 105 -1.84 -4.73 -7.23
CA LYS A 105 -0.58 -4.30 -6.57
C LYS A 105 -0.16 -2.86 -6.89
N ASN A 106 -0.48 -2.36 -8.08
CA ASN A 106 -0.12 -1.00 -8.50
C ASN A 106 -1.24 0.03 -8.25
N SER A 107 -2.41 -0.42 -7.78
CA SER A 107 -3.54 0.45 -7.49
C SER A 107 -3.47 1.03 -6.08
N ASN A 108 -4.20 2.13 -5.84
CA ASN A 108 -4.35 2.70 -4.50
C ASN A 108 -5.68 2.23 -3.89
N PRO A 109 -5.65 1.47 -2.76
CA PRO A 109 -6.85 0.98 -2.08
C PRO A 109 -7.88 2.06 -1.77
N ALA A 110 -7.45 3.31 -1.53
CA ALA A 110 -8.35 4.42 -1.18
C ALA A 110 -9.35 4.78 -2.29
N ASN A 111 -9.04 4.39 -3.54
CA ASN A 111 -9.83 4.74 -4.72
C ASN A 111 -10.46 3.50 -5.35
N TRP A 112 -10.49 2.37 -4.65
CA TRP A 112 -11.08 1.14 -5.18
C TRP A 112 -12.58 1.29 -5.33
N ASP A 113 -13.04 1.04 -6.54
CA ASP A 113 -14.43 0.76 -6.84
C ASP A 113 -14.68 -0.75 -6.78
N LYS A 114 -15.93 -1.14 -6.98
CA LYS A 114 -16.37 -2.53 -7.01
C LYS A 114 -15.54 -3.40 -7.95
N GLU A 115 -15.12 -2.90 -9.11
CA GLU A 115 -14.33 -3.69 -10.07
C GLU A 115 -12.94 -4.01 -9.52
N MET A 116 -12.28 -3.04 -8.88
CA MET A 116 -10.95 -3.28 -8.30
C MET A 116 -11.02 -4.22 -7.10
N LEU A 117 -12.06 -4.09 -6.29
CA LEU A 117 -12.35 -5.00 -5.19
C LEU A 117 -12.61 -6.42 -5.70
N ASP A 118 -13.38 -6.55 -6.78
CA ASP A 118 -13.65 -7.81 -7.47
C ASP A 118 -12.36 -8.49 -7.96
N LYS A 119 -11.42 -7.72 -8.51
CA LYS A 119 -10.09 -8.22 -8.90
C LYS A 119 -9.26 -8.65 -7.69
N ALA A 120 -9.33 -7.93 -6.57
CA ALA A 120 -8.63 -8.29 -5.34
C ALA A 120 -9.13 -9.62 -4.78
N TYR A 121 -10.46 -9.83 -4.71
CA TYR A 121 -11.05 -11.10 -4.28
C TYR A 121 -10.77 -12.25 -5.26
N PHE A 122 -10.81 -12.00 -6.57
CA PHE A 122 -10.40 -12.99 -7.56
C PHE A 122 -8.95 -13.47 -7.32
N ASN A 123 -8.01 -12.54 -7.12
CA ASN A 123 -6.62 -12.90 -6.85
C ASN A 123 -6.45 -13.64 -5.53
N LEU A 124 -7.20 -13.26 -4.49
CA LEU A 124 -7.22 -13.93 -3.20
C LEU A 124 -7.66 -15.40 -3.33
N LEU A 125 -8.80 -15.64 -3.99
CA LEU A 125 -9.34 -16.98 -4.21
C LEU A 125 -8.41 -17.83 -5.08
N TYR A 126 -7.85 -17.25 -6.14
CA TYR A 126 -6.88 -17.94 -6.98
C TYR A 126 -5.65 -18.35 -6.17
N ALA A 127 -5.09 -17.44 -5.36
CA ALA A 127 -3.92 -17.71 -4.53
C ALA A 127 -4.19 -18.81 -3.49
N ASP A 128 -5.35 -18.78 -2.85
CA ASP A 128 -5.78 -19.81 -1.89
C ASP A 128 -5.85 -21.19 -2.57
N LYS A 129 -6.54 -21.27 -3.72
CA LYS A 129 -6.65 -22.51 -4.49
C LYS A 129 -5.32 -23.01 -5.05
N ALA A 130 -4.41 -22.12 -5.39
CA ALA A 130 -3.05 -22.45 -5.82
C ALA A 130 -2.13 -22.85 -4.66
N GLY A 131 -2.56 -22.73 -3.40
CA GLY A 131 -1.71 -22.97 -2.22
C GLY A 131 -0.63 -21.91 -2.01
N ALA A 132 -0.81 -20.71 -2.59
CA ALA A 132 0.11 -19.60 -2.51
C ALA A 132 -0.18 -18.73 -1.26
N PHE A 133 0.10 -19.28 -0.08
CA PHE A 133 -0.28 -18.66 1.20
C PHE A 133 0.29 -17.25 1.42
N THR A 134 1.51 -16.99 0.95
CA THR A 134 2.10 -15.64 1.04
C THR A 134 1.25 -14.62 0.30
N GLU A 135 0.84 -14.93 -0.93
CA GLU A 135 -0.04 -14.10 -1.74
C GLU A 135 -1.44 -13.95 -1.12
N VAL A 136 -1.99 -14.99 -0.49
CA VAL A 136 -3.25 -14.89 0.25
C VAL A 136 -3.16 -13.80 1.32
N TYR A 137 -2.10 -13.82 2.14
CA TYR A 137 -1.89 -12.79 3.16
C TYR A 137 -1.66 -11.40 2.57
N GLU A 138 -0.93 -11.30 1.45
CA GLU A 138 -0.76 -10.02 0.75
C GLU A 138 -2.10 -9.44 0.33
N PHE A 139 -2.96 -10.22 -0.36
CA PHE A 139 -4.25 -9.72 -0.83
C PHE A 139 -5.21 -9.39 0.32
N LEU A 140 -5.27 -10.24 1.36
CA LEU A 140 -6.05 -9.93 2.57
C LEU A 140 -5.60 -8.60 3.20
N SER A 141 -4.30 -8.38 3.34
CA SER A 141 -3.78 -7.16 3.94
C SER A 141 -4.16 -5.90 3.17
N VAL A 142 -4.20 -5.96 1.84
CA VAL A 142 -4.58 -4.81 1.01
C VAL A 142 -6.09 -4.57 1.08
N ILE A 143 -6.91 -5.63 1.09
CA ILE A 143 -8.36 -5.53 1.27
C ILE A 143 -8.69 -4.94 2.65
N GLU A 144 -8.02 -5.39 3.72
CA GLU A 144 -8.18 -4.80 5.06
C GLU A 144 -7.81 -3.30 5.09
N VAL A 145 -6.77 -2.91 4.37
CA VAL A 145 -6.40 -1.49 4.24
C VAL A 145 -7.51 -0.71 3.55
N ALA A 146 -8.09 -1.25 2.46
CA ALA A 146 -9.25 -0.66 1.78
C ALA A 146 -10.44 -0.49 2.73
N GLN A 147 -10.75 -1.49 3.54
CA GLN A 147 -11.82 -1.41 4.55
C GLN A 147 -11.55 -0.31 5.58
N LYS A 148 -10.32 -0.26 6.13
CA LYS A 148 -9.92 0.70 7.17
C LYS A 148 -10.00 2.16 6.70
N ILE A 149 -9.88 2.41 5.40
CA ILE A 149 -10.00 3.75 4.80
C ILE A 149 -11.40 4.05 4.24
N GLY A 150 -12.37 3.17 4.50
CA GLY A 150 -13.80 3.41 4.23
C GLY A 150 -14.31 2.88 2.90
N VAL A 151 -13.54 2.04 2.19
CA VAL A 151 -14.08 1.29 1.05
C VAL A 151 -15.05 0.24 1.59
N ASN A 152 -16.24 0.16 0.98
CA ASN A 152 -17.21 -0.87 1.31
C ASN A 152 -16.74 -2.22 0.74
N ILE A 153 -16.06 -3.03 1.54
CA ILE A 153 -15.57 -4.34 1.09
C ILE A 153 -16.68 -5.34 0.81
N ASP A 154 -17.89 -5.08 1.28
CA ASP A 154 -19.06 -5.92 1.00
C ASP A 154 -19.64 -5.64 -0.40
N ASP A 155 -19.24 -4.52 -1.04
CA ASP A 155 -19.65 -4.16 -2.40
C ASP A 155 -18.82 -4.90 -3.45
N ASN A 156 -18.81 -6.24 -3.35
CA ASN A 156 -18.14 -7.13 -4.27
C ASN A 156 -19.12 -8.14 -4.89
N SER A 157 -18.83 -8.61 -6.10
CA SER A 157 -19.60 -9.64 -6.82
C SER A 157 -19.49 -11.02 -6.18
N TYR A 158 -18.61 -11.20 -5.21
CA TYR A 158 -18.24 -12.48 -4.64
C TYR A 158 -19.05 -12.81 -3.37
N GLY A 159 -19.73 -11.82 -2.77
CA GLY A 159 -20.49 -11.99 -1.54
C GLY A 159 -19.62 -12.44 -0.36
N ILE A 160 -18.33 -12.09 -0.39
CA ILE A 160 -17.38 -12.38 0.69
C ILE A 160 -17.38 -11.20 1.64
N ASP A 161 -17.73 -11.45 2.90
CA ASP A 161 -17.77 -10.52 4.04
C ASP A 161 -16.59 -10.71 5.01
#